data_AF-A0A3R9QZV4-F1
#
_entry.id   AF-A0A3R9QZV4-F1
#
_cell.length_a   1.000
_cell.length_b   1.000
_cell.length_c   1.000
_cell.angle_alpha   90.00
_cell.angle_beta   90.00
_cell.angle_gamma   90.00
#
_symmetry.space_group_name_H-M   'P 1'
#
loop_
_entity.id
_entity.type
_entity.pdbx_description
1 polymer ?
#
loop_
_entity_poly.entity_id
_entity_poly.type
_entity_poly.pdbx_seq_one_letter_code
_entity_poly.pdbx_strand_id
1 'polypeptide(L)' 'MERTVEELREYEEEAREIRKRRANWDFINSQSPRIRAALIYYIEKGDLRIAQKLSGLPLEDFREMLRRAGIPTTYF' A
#
# COMPACT_ATOMS: atom_id res chain seq x y z
N MET A 1 24.06 12.06 -6.26
CA MET A 1 23.82 12.20 -4.81
C MET A 1 23.44 10.85 -4.30
N GLU A 2 24.28 10.27 -3.45
CA GLU A 2 24.00 9.01 -2.76
C GLU A 2 23.18 9.37 -1.53
N ARG A 3 21.93 8.88 -1.43
CA ARG A 3 21.13 9.05 -0.21
C ARG A 3 21.71 8.13 0.86
N THR A 4 21.87 8.64 2.06
CA THR A 4 22.29 7.84 3.21
C THR A 4 21.22 6.82 3.57
N VAL A 5 21.62 5.75 4.27
CA VAL A 5 20.69 4.72 4.75
C VAL A 5 19.62 5.31 5.66
N GLU A 6 19.96 6.33 6.45
CA GLU A 6 19.02 6.95 7.39
C GLU A 6 17.96 7.79 6.65
N GLU A 7 18.36 8.59 5.65
CA GLU A 7 17.42 9.34 4.81
C GLU A 7 16.44 8.39 4.12
N LEU A 8 16.91 7.26 3.58
CA LEU A 8 16.04 6.26 2.95
C LEU A 8 15.01 5.67 3.94
N ARG A 9 15.40 5.45 5.20
CA ARG A 9 14.49 4.96 6.24
C ARG A 9 13.44 6.00 6.59
N GLU A 10 13.82 7.26 6.74
CA GLU A 10 12.88 8.36 6.97
C GLU A 10 11.86 8.48 5.83
N TYR A 11 12.31 8.41 4.57
CA TYR A 11 11.42 8.41 3.41
C TYR A 11 10.44 7.22 3.42
N GLU A 12 10.89 6.02 3.77
CA GLU A 12 10.01 4.85 3.87
C GLU A 12 8.95 5.00 4.99
N GLU A 13 9.35 5.56 6.13
CA GLU A 13 8.47 5.85 7.27
C GLU A 13 7.40 6.88 6.87
N GLU A 14 7.80 7.99 6.25
CA GLU A 14 6.88 9.02 5.76
C GLU A 14 5.89 8.44 4.73
N ALA A 15 6.39 7.64 3.79
CA ALA A 15 5.55 6.98 2.80
C ALA A 15 4.55 6.01 3.42
N ARG A 16 4.92 5.30 4.50
CA ARG A 16 4.02 4.43 5.27
C ARG A 16 2.93 5.25 5.96
N GLU A 17 3.30 6.31 6.66
CA GLU A 17 2.36 7.16 7.37
C GLU A 17 1.38 7.88 6.42
N ILE A 18 1.83 8.26 5.23
CA ILE A 18 0.96 8.81 4.19
C ILE A 18 -0.08 7.78 3.74
N ARG A 19 0.34 6.53 3.46
CA ARG A 19 -0.57 5.45 3.06
C ARG A 19 -1.61 5.17 4.16
N LYS A 20 -1.15 5.08 5.41
CA LYS A 20 -2.00 4.80 6.57
C LYS A 20 -3.05 5.88 6.82
N ARG A 21 -2.65 7.17 6.74
CA ARG A 21 -3.54 8.32 6.96
C ARG A 21 -4.56 8.52 5.84
N ARG A 22 -4.20 8.20 4.59
CA ARG A 22 -5.09 8.37 3.43
C ARG A 22 -6.01 7.18 3.17
N ALA A 23 -5.66 6.00 3.70
CA ALA A 23 -6.43 4.78 3.51
C ALA A 23 -7.89 4.93 4.01
N ASN A 24 -8.83 4.55 3.15
CA ASN A 24 -10.23 4.37 3.50
C ASN A 24 -10.39 3.03 4.23
N TRP A 25 -10.23 3.07 5.55
CA TRP A 25 -10.31 1.89 6.43
C TRP A 25 -11.68 1.21 6.39
N ASP A 26 -12.77 1.94 6.21
CA ASP A 26 -14.12 1.35 6.09
C ASP A 26 -14.22 0.47 4.84
N PHE A 27 -13.72 0.98 3.70
CA PHE A 27 -13.65 0.20 2.48
C PHE A 27 -12.76 -1.03 2.65
N ILE A 28 -11.56 -0.88 3.23
CA ILE A 28 -10.61 -1.98 3.46
C ILE A 28 -11.22 -3.05 4.37
N ASN A 29 -11.88 -2.66 5.46
CA ASN A 29 -12.49 -3.57 6.42
C ASN A 29 -13.68 -4.33 5.83
N SER A 30 -14.41 -3.71 4.90
CA SER A 30 -15.50 -4.36 4.16
C SER A 30 -15.05 -5.42 3.15
N GLN A 31 -13.76 -5.45 2.78
CA GLN A 31 -13.25 -6.42 1.81
C GLN A 31 -13.15 -7.84 2.40
N SER A 32 -13.11 -8.83 1.51
CA SER A 32 -12.84 -10.21 1.90
C SER A 32 -11.48 -10.34 2.61
N PRO A 33 -11.30 -11.31 3.52
CA PRO A 33 -10.08 -11.43 4.33
C PRO A 33 -8.78 -11.41 3.52
N ARG A 34 -8.77 -12.04 2.34
CA ARG A 34 -7.59 -12.07 1.45
C ARG A 34 -7.25 -10.69 0.90
N ILE A 35 -8.25 -9.97 0.36
CA ILE A 35 -8.02 -8.64 -0.23
C ILE A 35 -7.67 -7.64 0.87
N ARG A 36 -8.36 -7.70 2.02
CA ARG A 36 -8.05 -6.88 3.18
C ARG A 36 -6.59 -7.06 3.63
N ALA A 37 -6.13 -8.31 3.75
CA ALA A 37 -4.74 -8.60 4.12
C ALA A 37 -3.73 -8.04 3.10
N ALA A 38 -4.03 -8.15 1.80
CA ALA A 38 -3.18 -7.58 0.74
C ALA A 38 -3.10 -6.05 0.78
N LEU A 39 -4.23 -5.37 1.02
CA LEU A 39 -4.29 -3.91 1.15
C LEU A 39 -3.51 -3.44 2.40
N ILE A 40 -3.71 -4.09 3.55
CA ILE A 40 -2.97 -3.80 4.78
C ILE A 40 -1.46 -4.03 4.56
N TYR A 41 -1.07 -5.13 3.94
CA TYR A 41 0.32 -5.38 3.59
C TYR A 41 0.90 -4.26 2.73
N TYR A 42 0.16 -3.80 1.72
CA TYR A 42 0.61 -2.67 0.89
C TYR A 42 0.71 -1.37 1.68
N ILE A 43 -0.15 -1.11 2.67
CA ILE A 43 -0.06 0.07 3.56
C ILE A 43 1.18 0.01 4.44
N GLU A 44 1.56 -1.16 4.93
CA GLU A 44 2.72 -1.31 5.83
C GLU A 44 4.06 -1.34 5.09
N LYS A 45 4.11 -2.06 3.95
CA LYS A 45 5.37 -2.41 3.28
C LYS A 45 5.61 -1.70 1.96
N GLY A 46 4.57 -1.25 1.27
CA GLY A 46 4.72 -0.50 0.02
C GLY A 46 5.14 -1.36 -1.17
N ASP A 47 5.33 -2.66 -0.95
CA ASP A 47 5.66 -3.63 -1.98
C ASP A 47 4.39 -4.03 -2.74
N LEU A 48 4.20 -3.40 -3.90
CA LEU A 48 3.06 -3.64 -4.79
C LEU A 48 3.04 -5.07 -5.31
N ARG A 49 4.21 -5.67 -5.58
CA ARG A 49 4.32 -6.99 -6.20
C ARG A 49 3.87 -8.08 -5.24
N ILE A 50 4.34 -8.04 -3.99
CA ILE A 50 3.92 -9.00 -2.97
C ILE A 50 2.46 -8.77 -2.59
N ALA A 51 2.03 -7.52 -2.43
CA ALA A 51 0.63 -7.21 -2.15
C ALA A 51 -0.31 -7.75 -3.24
N GLN A 52 0.00 -7.51 -4.51
CA GLN A 52 -0.76 -8.02 -5.65
C GLN A 52 -0.83 -9.55 -5.64
N LYS A 53 0.31 -10.22 -5.41
CA LYS A 53 0.35 -11.69 -5.31
C LYS A 53 -0.52 -12.22 -4.17
N LEU A 54 -0.50 -11.57 -3.00
CA LEU A 54 -1.33 -11.94 -1.85
C LEU A 54 -2.82 -11.77 -2.14
N SER A 55 -3.19 -10.74 -2.91
CA SER A 55 -4.59 -10.49 -3.30
C SER A 55 -5.15 -11.59 -4.21
N GLY A 56 -4.30 -12.20 -5.03
CA GLY A 56 -4.72 -13.14 -6.08
C GLY A 56 -5.41 -12.49 -7.29
N LEU A 57 -5.45 -11.16 -7.35
CA LEU A 57 -6.02 -10.40 -8.46
C LEU A 57 -4.95 -10.11 -9.53
N PRO A 58 -5.35 -9.93 -10.80
CA PRO A 58 -4.52 -9.26 -11.80
C PRO A 58 -4.05 -7.88 -11.32
N LEU A 59 -2.92 -7.39 -11.87
CA LEU A 59 -2.33 -6.13 -11.45
C LEU A 59 -3.27 -4.92 -11.61
N GLU A 60 -4.01 -4.88 -12.72
CA GLU A 60 -4.95 -3.78 -13.00
C GLU A 60 -6.09 -3.73 -11.97
N ASP A 61 -6.66 -4.89 -11.66
CA ASP A 61 -7.72 -5.03 -10.64
C ASP A 61 -7.20 -4.69 -9.25
N PHE A 62 -6.00 -5.13 -8.89
CA PHE A 62 -5.42 -4.78 -7.60
C PHE A 62 -5.14 -3.28 -7.48
N ARG A 63 -4.68 -2.64 -8.56
CA ARG A 63 -4.52 -1.18 -8.60
C ARG A 63 -5.84 -0.44 -8.47
N GLU A 64 -6.92 -0.97 -9.02
CA GLU A 64 -8.26 -0.42 -8.80
C GLU A 64 -8.68 -0.55 -7.34
N MET A 65 -8.39 -1.68 -6.69
CA MET A 65 -8.63 -1.84 -5.25
C MET A 65 -7.85 -0.83 -4.42
N LEU A 66 -6.58 -0.54 -4.76
CA LEU A 66 -5.79 0.50 -4.09
C LEU A 66 -6.40 1.90 -4.27
N ARG A 67 -6.85 2.24 -5.48
CA ARG A 67 -7.55 3.52 -5.76
C ARG A 67 -8.83 3.65 -4.94
N ARG A 68 -9.68 2.63 -4.94
CA ARG A 68 -10.94 2.61 -4.17
C ARG A 68 -10.69 2.66 -2.66
N ALA A 69 -9.61 2.03 -2.20
CA ALA A 69 -9.16 2.09 -0.82
C ALA A 69 -8.49 3.44 -0.46
N GLY A 70 -8.36 4.39 -1.39
CA GLY A 70 -7.71 5.68 -1.13
C GLY A 70 -6.21 5.57 -0.83
N ILE A 71 -5.59 4.42 -1.14
CA ILE A 71 -4.18 4.19 -0.82
C ILE A 71 -3.33 4.76 -1.96
N PRO A 72 -2.53 5.81 -1.70
CA PRO A 72 -1.64 6.37 -2.71
C PRO A 72 -0.59 5.33 -3.11
N THR A 73 -0.41 5.14 -4.41
CA THR A 73 0.56 4.19 -4.97
C THR A 73 1.92 4.80 -5.25
N THR A 74 2.03 6.13 -5.21
CA THR A 74 3.29 6.84 -5.42
C THR A 74 3.22 8.24 -4.80
N TYR A 75 4.29 8.61 -4.09
CA TYR A 75 4.85 9.96 -4.10
C TYR A 75 6.37 9.83 -3.90
N PHE A 76 7.11 10.23 -4.95
CA PHE A 76 8.55 10.55 -5.06
C PHE A 76 9.62 9.44 -4.96
#